data_AF-A0A820JE75-F1
#
_entry.id   AF-A0A820JE75-F1
#
_cell.length_a   1.000
_cell.length_b   1.000
_cell.length_c   1.000
_cell.angle_alpha   90.00
_cell.angle_beta   90.00
_cell.angle_gamma   90.00
#
_symmetry.space_group_name_H-M   'P 1'
#
loop_
_entity.id
_entity.type
_entity.pdbx_description
1 polymer ?
#
loop_
_entity_poly.entity_id
_entity_poly.type
_entity_poly.pdbx_seq_one_letter_code
_entity_poly.pdbx_strand_id
1 'polypeptide(L)'
;MDRKKCDQIMISISYHGIDALFMYTQLLKEALLNIADDDTKSIKELAEYCRLHSVASEKTIQKIEKEYRDHSPAWWHTGPYFIYSMLNHGLRLMDVEIIFKMGFFIR
;
A
#
# COMPACT_ATOMS: atom_id res chain seq x y z
N MET A 1 -47.89 5.03 -14.05
CA MET A 1 -46.71 4.76 -14.89
C MET A 1 -45.55 5.58 -14.36
N ASP A 2 -44.63 4.90 -13.72
CA ASP A 2 -43.46 5.41 -13.02
C ASP A 2 -42.45 6.12 -13.93
N ARG A 3 -42.08 7.35 -13.55
CA ARG A 3 -40.87 8.05 -13.99
C ARG A 3 -39.91 8.32 -12.82
N LYS A 4 -39.88 7.43 -11.82
CA LYS A 4 -38.96 7.48 -10.67
C LYS A 4 -37.94 6.33 -10.68
N LYS A 5 -37.25 6.12 -11.81
CA LYS A 5 -36.18 5.12 -11.90
C LYS A 5 -35.06 5.52 -12.85
N CYS A 6 -34.59 6.76 -12.73
CA CYS A 6 -33.32 7.20 -13.30
C CYS A 6 -32.84 8.39 -12.49
N ASP A 7 -32.30 8.11 -11.31
CA ASP A 7 -31.28 8.94 -10.65
C ASP A 7 -30.62 8.10 -9.56
N GLN A 8 -30.24 6.88 -9.94
CA GLN A 8 -29.32 6.07 -9.18
C GLN A 8 -27.90 6.44 -9.63
N ILE A 9 -27.54 7.71 -9.42
CA ILE A 9 -26.18 8.21 -9.61
C ILE A 9 -25.72 8.81 -8.28
N MET A 10 -24.67 8.17 -7.75
CA MET A 10 -23.71 8.69 -6.78
C MET A 10 -24.27 9.16 -5.43
N ILE A 11 -24.35 8.19 -4.52
CA ILE A 11 -23.65 8.22 -3.22
C ILE A 11 -23.27 9.64 -2.75
N SER A 12 -24.24 10.38 -2.23
CA SER A 12 -23.98 11.46 -1.29
C SER A 12 -23.92 10.85 0.10
N ILE A 13 -22.83 10.12 0.40
CA ILE A 13 -22.49 9.81 1.80
C ILE A 13 -21.98 11.12 2.40
N SER A 14 -22.91 11.97 2.83
CA SER A 14 -22.64 13.09 3.72
C SER A 14 -22.89 12.64 5.15
N TYR A 15 -21.92 11.95 5.76
CA TYR A 15 -21.86 11.87 7.22
C TYR A 15 -21.29 13.19 7.72
N HIS A 16 -22.14 14.01 8.33
CA HIS A 16 -21.76 15.31 8.87
C HIS A 16 -20.63 15.16 9.90
N GLY A 17 -19.42 15.57 9.50
CA GLY A 17 -18.30 15.88 10.41
C GLY A 17 -17.05 15.03 10.24
N ILE A 18 -17.11 13.84 9.62
CA ILE A 18 -15.94 12.99 9.41
C ILE A 18 -15.87 12.54 7.96
N ASP A 19 -14.80 12.91 7.28
CA ASP A 19 -14.52 12.50 5.91
C ASP A 19 -14.47 10.96 5.81
N ALA A 20 -15.22 10.36 4.88
CA ALA A 20 -15.26 8.91 4.70
C ALA A 20 -13.86 8.34 4.38
N LEU A 21 -13.02 9.09 3.66
CA LEU A 21 -11.62 8.75 3.41
C LEU A 21 -10.82 8.75 4.70
N PHE A 22 -11.11 9.68 5.63
CA PHE A 22 -10.48 9.70 6.94
C PHE A 22 -10.81 8.43 7.73
N MET A 23 -12.09 8.05 7.81
CA MET A 23 -12.51 6.79 8.46
C MET A 23 -11.84 5.57 7.84
N TYR A 24 -11.82 5.50 6.50
CA TYR A 24 -11.17 4.41 5.78
C TYR A 24 -9.66 4.37 6.08
N THR A 25 -9.00 5.51 6.10
CA THR A 25 -7.56 5.62 6.40
C THR A 25 -7.27 5.20 7.84
N GLN A 26 -8.15 5.54 8.81
CA GLN A 26 -7.99 5.08 10.19
C GLN A 26 -8.10 3.56 10.30
N LEU A 27 -9.14 2.96 9.69
CA LEU A 27 -9.32 1.51 9.67
C LEU A 27 -8.15 0.79 9.00
N LEU A 28 -7.67 1.32 7.87
CA LEU A 28 -6.51 0.80 7.16
C LEU A 28 -5.25 0.85 8.03
N LYS A 29 -4.99 1.99 8.69
CA LYS A 29 -3.86 2.16 9.61
C LYS A 29 -3.93 1.17 10.77
N GLU A 30 -5.10 1.04 11.41
CA GLU A 30 -5.29 0.09 12.52
C GLU A 30 -5.08 -1.35 12.06
N ALA A 31 -5.62 -1.73 10.89
CA ALA A 31 -5.40 -3.05 10.32
C ALA A 31 -3.91 -3.32 10.07
N LEU A 32 -3.18 -2.35 9.49
CA LEU A 32 -1.74 -2.46 9.22
C LEU A 32 -0.91 -2.64 10.49
N LEU A 33 -1.25 -1.92 11.56
CA LEU A 33 -0.55 -1.99 12.86
C LEU A 33 -0.80 -3.29 13.62
N ASN A 34 -1.89 -3.99 13.32
CA ASN A 34 -2.26 -5.25 13.97
C ASN A 34 -1.71 -6.50 13.25
N ILE A 35 -1.01 -6.34 12.13
CA ILE A 35 -0.34 -7.45 11.44
C ILE A 35 0.87 -7.88 12.26
N ALA A 36 1.00 -9.18 12.50
CA ALA A 36 2.15 -9.73 13.22
C ALA A 36 3.48 -9.40 12.54
N ASP A 37 4.49 -9.06 13.34
CA ASP A 37 5.81 -8.69 12.85
C ASP A 37 6.57 -9.90 12.30
N ASP A 38 6.67 -9.98 10.98
CA ASP A 38 7.64 -10.81 10.28
C ASP A 38 8.10 -10.12 9.00
N ASP A 39 9.01 -9.15 9.16
CA ASP A 39 9.58 -8.43 8.02
C ASP A 39 10.25 -9.39 7.03
N THR A 40 10.81 -10.51 7.49
CA THR A 40 11.48 -11.49 6.61
C THR A 40 10.47 -12.06 5.61
N LYS A 41 9.29 -12.42 6.11
CA LYS A 41 8.20 -12.92 5.29
C LYS A 41 7.61 -11.81 4.42
N SER A 42 7.36 -10.63 4.98
CA SER A 42 6.80 -9.50 4.21
C SER A 42 7.72 -9.05 3.06
N ILE A 43 9.04 -9.02 3.28
CA ILE A 43 10.02 -8.69 2.23
C ILE A 43 10.01 -9.75 1.13
N LYS A 44 9.92 -11.03 1.47
CA LYS A 44 9.81 -12.11 0.48
C LYS A 44 8.51 -12.01 -0.33
N GLU A 45 7.39 -11.78 0.33
CA GLU A 45 6.09 -11.58 -0.33
C GLU A 45 6.10 -10.35 -1.26
N LEU A 46 6.78 -9.27 -0.85
CA LEU A 46 7.00 -8.09 -1.70
C LEU A 46 7.88 -8.43 -2.90
N ALA A 47 8.97 -9.18 -2.69
CA ALA A 47 9.89 -9.57 -3.76
C ALA A 47 9.18 -10.45 -4.81
N GLU A 48 8.40 -11.43 -4.37
CA GLU A 48 7.56 -12.27 -5.25
C GLU A 48 6.55 -11.43 -6.03
N TYR A 49 5.84 -10.51 -5.37
CA TYR A 49 4.93 -9.59 -6.04
C TYR A 49 5.65 -8.76 -7.12
N CYS A 50 6.82 -8.21 -6.81
CA CYS A 50 7.60 -7.43 -7.77
C CYS A 50 8.05 -8.26 -8.99
N ARG A 51 8.36 -9.54 -8.78
CA ARG A 51 8.70 -10.48 -9.87
C ARG A 51 7.49 -10.76 -10.75
N LEU A 52 6.34 -11.08 -10.15
CA LEU A 52 5.11 -11.39 -10.87
C LEU A 52 4.62 -10.22 -11.73
N HIS A 53 4.72 -9.00 -11.21
CA HIS A 53 4.27 -7.79 -11.89
C HIS A 53 5.38 -7.06 -12.67
N SER A 54 6.58 -7.63 -12.74
CA SER A 54 7.74 -7.04 -13.44
C SER A 54 8.01 -5.58 -13.05
N VAL A 55 7.83 -5.25 -11.77
CA VAL A 55 7.90 -3.88 -11.23
C VAL A 55 9.31 -3.30 -11.32
N ALA A 56 10.32 -4.17 -11.14
CA ALA A 56 11.72 -3.80 -11.14
C ALA A 56 12.58 -4.93 -11.72
N SER A 57 13.84 -4.62 -12.01
CA SER A 57 14.79 -5.64 -12.46
C SER A 57 15.03 -6.69 -11.36
N GLU A 58 15.27 -7.95 -11.75
CA GLU A 58 15.57 -9.03 -10.81
C GLU A 58 16.75 -8.70 -9.88
N LYS A 59 17.75 -7.96 -10.39
CA LYS A 59 18.89 -7.49 -9.58
C LYS A 59 18.45 -6.56 -8.45
N THR A 60 17.52 -5.65 -8.72
CA THR A 60 16.98 -4.72 -7.71
C THR A 60 16.14 -5.46 -6.68
N ILE A 61 15.33 -6.42 -7.12
CA ILE A 61 14.49 -7.24 -6.24
C ILE A 61 15.35 -8.07 -5.28
N GLN A 62 16.38 -8.76 -5.81
CA GLN A 62 17.32 -9.52 -4.99
C GLN A 62 18.10 -8.66 -3.99
N LYS A 63 18.40 -7.41 -4.36
CA LYS A 63 19.08 -6.47 -3.47
C LYS A 63 18.22 -6.17 -2.25
N ILE A 64 16.94 -5.86 -2.44
CA ILE A 64 16.01 -5.62 -1.33
C ILE A 64 15.84 -6.88 -0.49
N GLU A 65 15.66 -8.04 -1.12
CA GLU A 65 15.47 -9.30 -0.40
C GLU A 65 16.64 -9.65 0.54
N LYS A 66 17.87 -9.29 0.16
CA LYS A 66 19.09 -9.58 0.92
C LYS A 66 19.50 -8.46 1.88
N GLU A 67 19.46 -7.22 1.41
CA GLU A 67 20.10 -6.08 2.07
C GLU A 67 19.11 -5.17 2.79
N TYR A 68 17.79 -5.44 2.74
CA TYR A 68 16.81 -4.51 3.30
C TYR A 68 17.12 -4.12 4.75
N ARG A 69 17.51 -5.09 5.58
CA ARG A 69 17.84 -4.89 7.00
C ARG A 69 19.21 -4.25 7.25
N ASP A 70 20.06 -4.20 6.24
CA ASP A 70 21.40 -3.61 6.35
C ASP A 70 21.35 -2.08 6.27
N HIS A 71 20.19 -1.52 5.90
CA HIS A 71 19.97 -0.10 5.72
C HIS A 71 18.67 0.36 6.40
N SER A 72 18.60 1.64 6.75
CA SER A 72 17.39 2.21 7.32
C SER A 72 16.29 2.35 6.26
N PRO A 73 15.00 2.33 6.64
CA PRO A 73 13.91 2.61 5.70
C PRO A 73 14.09 3.94 4.95
N ALA A 74 14.60 4.98 5.62
CA ALA A 74 14.89 6.27 5.00
C ALA A 74 15.94 6.18 3.87
N TRP A 75 16.92 5.29 3.98
CA TRP A 75 17.91 5.04 2.93
C TRP A 75 17.25 4.42 1.68
N TRP A 76 16.35 3.45 1.88
CA TRP A 76 15.57 2.86 0.80
C TRP A 76 14.58 3.84 0.17
N HIS A 77 14.02 4.76 0.97
CA HIS A 77 13.11 5.80 0.50
C HIS A 77 13.80 6.86 -0.38
N THR A 78 15.04 7.20 -0.07
CA THR A 78 15.80 8.27 -0.76
C THR A 78 16.68 7.75 -1.89
N GLY A 79 16.94 6.45 -1.93
CA GLY A 79 17.70 5.81 -2.99
C GLY A 79 16.93 5.68 -4.31
N PRO A 80 17.62 5.41 -5.44
CA PRO A 80 17.02 5.23 -6.77
C PRO A 80 16.37 3.84 -6.92
N TYR A 81 15.52 3.45 -5.98
CA TYR A 81 14.85 2.15 -5.95
C TYR A 81 13.35 2.30 -6.16
N PHE A 82 12.68 1.18 -6.47
CA PHE A 82 11.24 1.20 -6.73
C PHE A 82 10.40 1.42 -5.47
N ILE A 83 10.97 1.30 -4.27
CA ILE A 83 10.30 1.43 -2.96
C ILE A 83 9.51 2.73 -2.85
N TYR A 84 10.15 3.87 -3.12
CA TYR A 84 9.50 5.19 -3.08
C TYR A 84 8.32 5.27 -4.06
N SER A 85 8.56 4.90 -5.32
CA SER A 85 7.54 4.99 -6.36
C SER A 85 6.35 4.07 -6.08
N MET A 86 6.62 2.85 -5.61
CA MET A 86 5.61 1.85 -5.29
C MET A 86 4.76 2.27 -4.08
N LEU A 87 5.40 2.73 -3.00
CA LEU A 87 4.68 3.21 -1.81
C LEU A 87 3.77 4.39 -2.15
N ASN A 88 4.30 5.40 -2.86
CA ASN A 88 3.51 6.57 -3.24
C ASN A 88 2.39 6.22 -4.23
N HIS A 89 2.61 5.24 -5.10
CA HIS A 89 1.56 4.74 -5.99
C HIS A 89 0.43 4.08 -5.19
N GLY A 90 0.77 3.19 -4.25
CA GLY A 90 -0.20 2.53 -3.38
C GLY A 90 -1.00 3.52 -2.54
N LEU A 91 -0.33 4.48 -1.90
CA LEU A 91 -0.98 5.52 -1.09
C LEU A 91 -1.88 6.44 -1.94
N ARG A 92 -1.45 6.84 -3.14
CA ARG A 92 -2.23 7.73 -4.01
C ARG A 92 -3.51 7.06 -4.53
N LEU A 93 -3.44 5.76 -4.84
CA LEU A 93 -4.58 5.01 -5.35
C LEU A 93 -5.39 4.33 -4.25
N MET A 94 -4.95 4.41 -2.99
CA MET A 94 -5.47 3.61 -1.89
C MET A 94 -5.47 2.11 -2.21
N ASP A 95 -4.43 1.65 -2.91
CA ASP A 95 -4.26 0.24 -3.27
C ASP A 95 -3.86 -0.54 -2.03
N VAL A 96 -4.85 -1.20 -1.45
CA VAL A 96 -4.71 -1.99 -0.22
C VAL A 96 -3.68 -3.10 -0.39
N GLU A 97 -3.59 -3.74 -1.55
CA GLU A 97 -2.65 -4.84 -1.74
C GLU A 97 -1.21 -4.33 -1.65
N ILE A 98 -0.91 -3.23 -2.34
CA ILE A 98 0.42 -2.60 -2.29
C ILE A 98 0.71 -2.08 -0.88
N ILE A 99 -0.25 -1.39 -0.25
CA ILE A 99 -0.07 -0.81 1.08
C ILE A 99 0.21 -1.90 2.13
N PHE A 100 -0.50 -3.03 2.09
CA PHE A 100 -0.27 -4.15 3.00
C PHE A 100 1.09 -4.84 2.75
N LYS A 101 1.47 -5.07 1.49
CA LYS A 101 2.78 -5.64 1.15
C LYS A 101 3.93 -4.72 1.58
N MET A 102 3.70 -3.41 1.53
CA MET A 102 4.64 -2.38 2.01
C MET A 102 4.47 -2.07 3.51
N GLY A 103 3.63 -2.80 4.23
CA GLY A 103 3.31 -2.51 5.63
C GLY A 103 4.53 -2.50 6.56
N PHE A 104 5.52 -3.38 6.29
CA PHE A 104 6.79 -3.42 7.02
C PHE A 104 7.63 -2.13 6.87
N PHE A 105 7.35 -1.34 5.84
CA PHE A 105 8.03 -0.07 5.58
C PHE A 105 7.33 1.12 6.24
N ILE A 106 6.02 1.02 6.48
CA ILE A 106 5.16 2.09 7.03
C ILE A 106 5.17 2.07 8.56
N ARG A 107 5.29 0.87 9.15
CA ARG A 107 5.39 0.68 10.61
C ARG A 107 6.77 1.08 11.13
#